data_AF-A0A3S1PF07-F1
#
_entry.id   AF-A0A3S1PF07-F1
#
_cell.length_a   1.000
_cell.length_b   1.000
_cell.length_c   1.000
_cell.angle_alpha   90.00
_cell.angle_beta   90.00
_cell.angle_gamma   90.00
#
_symmetry.space_group_name_H-M   'P 1'
#
loop_
_entity.id
_entity.type
_entity.pdbx_description
1 polymer ?
#
loop_
_entity_poly.entity_id
_entity_poly.type
_entity_poly.pdbx_seq_one_letter_code
_entity_poly.pdbx_strand_id
1 'polypeptide(L)'
;MGQERFGSFGLATPPARKAIPADEAIALLKRGEAKAGSLLAYGNGRSYGDSCQNDAGMVVDMRPLNRIRSFNAETGVLEADAGTLLCDIIAYAAPYGFFPAVVPGTQFVTLGGAIANDVHGKNHHRRGTFGCHVEALTLLRSDGRTYRCSPTDNVRLFGATIGGMGLTGLILSASIKLLRVPSLDIMEKATRFRHLGEFFDLAEAADQANEYAVAWIDQLAGGHGLGRGLLLTGNHAEHGSHAAANAGTRLSVPVRPPFNVLNRPFLTAFNAAYR
;
A
#
# COMPACT_ATOMS: atom_id res chain seq x y z
N MET A 1 6.12 17.08 -23.27
CA MET A 1 5.01 16.42 -22.54
C MET A 1 5.55 15.36 -21.56
N GLY A 2 6.55 15.68 -20.73
CA GLY A 2 7.38 14.68 -20.03
C GLY A 2 7.63 14.93 -18.53
N GLN A 3 6.94 15.90 -17.90
CA GLN A 3 7.15 16.25 -16.49
C GLN A 3 6.16 15.56 -15.51
N GLU A 4 5.13 14.87 -15.99
CA GLU A 4 4.07 14.32 -15.12
C GLU A 4 4.34 12.90 -14.58
N ARG A 5 5.39 12.20 -15.04
CA ARG A 5 5.56 10.76 -14.78
C ARG A 5 5.91 10.41 -13.31
N PHE A 6 6.47 11.34 -12.55
CA PHE A 6 7.00 11.11 -11.20
C PHE A 6 6.38 12.02 -10.13
N GLY A 7 5.06 12.23 -10.19
CA GLY A 7 4.31 12.99 -9.18
C GLY A 7 3.83 12.15 -7.99
N SER A 8 3.58 12.83 -6.87
CA SER A 8 2.80 12.28 -5.75
C SER A 8 1.30 12.28 -6.07
N PHE A 9 0.50 11.39 -5.48
CA PHE A 9 -0.93 11.31 -5.75
C PHE A 9 -1.71 12.56 -5.31
N GLY A 10 -1.31 13.19 -4.20
CA GLY A 10 -1.98 14.37 -3.66
C GLY A 10 -1.71 15.65 -4.45
N LEU A 11 -0.68 15.65 -5.31
CA LEU A 11 -0.17 16.83 -6.02
C LEU A 11 0.09 18.04 -5.10
N ALA A 12 0.48 17.77 -3.84
CA ALA A 12 0.84 18.82 -2.88
C ALA A 12 2.19 19.46 -3.22
N THR A 13 3.06 18.74 -3.92
CA THR A 13 4.36 19.22 -4.39
C THR A 13 4.52 19.02 -5.90
N PRO A 14 5.36 19.83 -6.58
CA PRO A 14 5.69 19.60 -7.98
C PRO A 14 6.30 18.20 -8.19
N PRO A 15 6.08 17.56 -9.35
CA PRO A 15 6.74 16.31 -9.69
C PRO A 15 8.27 16.42 -9.66
N ALA A 16 8.95 15.31 -9.38
CA ALA A 16 10.39 15.26 -9.35
C ALA A 16 11.00 15.77 -10.67
N ARG A 17 11.92 16.73 -10.55
CA ARG A 17 12.56 17.38 -11.72
C ARG A 17 13.49 16.44 -12.47
N LYS A 18 14.08 15.47 -11.76
CA LYS A 18 15.06 14.53 -12.27
C LYS A 18 14.70 13.12 -11.83
N ALA A 19 14.77 12.18 -12.77
CA ALA A 19 14.64 10.76 -12.51
C ALA A 19 15.79 10.01 -13.15
N ILE A 20 16.11 8.84 -12.58
CA ILE A 20 17.15 7.94 -13.08
C ILE A 20 16.60 6.50 -13.10
N PRO A 21 16.96 5.69 -14.12
CA PRO A 21 16.65 4.26 -14.12
C PRO A 21 17.27 3.53 -12.93
N ALA A 22 16.59 2.46 -12.46
CA ALA A 22 17.05 1.72 -11.29
C ALA A 22 18.41 1.03 -11.48
N ASP A 23 18.68 0.49 -12.66
CA ASP A 23 19.97 -0.14 -13.00
C ASP A 23 21.13 0.86 -12.97
N GLU A 24 20.93 2.06 -13.53
CA GLU A 24 21.92 3.15 -13.47
C GLU A 24 22.16 3.62 -12.02
N ALA A 25 21.10 3.80 -11.23
CA ALA A 25 21.20 4.18 -9.82
C ALA A 25 21.92 3.11 -8.98
N ILE A 26 21.62 1.84 -9.21
CA ILE A 26 22.29 0.69 -8.58
C ILE A 26 23.78 0.71 -8.93
N ALA A 27 24.12 0.96 -10.20
CA ALA A 27 25.50 1.00 -10.65
C ALA A 27 26.27 2.17 -10.02
N LEU A 28 25.67 3.37 -9.92
CA LEU A 28 26.25 4.53 -9.25
C LEU A 28 26.53 4.27 -7.77
N LEU A 29 25.57 3.67 -7.05
CA LEU A 29 25.73 3.31 -5.65
C LEU A 29 26.86 2.29 -5.47
N LYS A 30 26.89 1.23 -6.28
CA LYS A 30 27.94 0.19 -6.20
C LYS A 30 29.35 0.70 -6.52
N ARG A 31 29.48 1.71 -7.39
CA ARG A 31 30.77 2.36 -7.68
C ARG A 31 31.16 3.42 -6.64
N GLY A 32 30.29 3.75 -5.68
CA GLY A 32 30.52 4.81 -4.69
C GLY A 32 30.48 6.23 -5.30
N GLU A 33 29.86 6.39 -6.46
CA GLU A 33 29.78 7.65 -7.20
C GLU A 33 28.53 8.48 -6.83
N ALA A 34 27.57 7.88 -6.13
CA ALA A 34 26.37 8.56 -5.66
C ALA A 34 26.69 9.49 -4.46
N LYS A 35 26.25 10.75 -4.55
CA LYS A 35 26.36 11.70 -3.43
C LYS A 35 25.35 11.36 -2.33
N ALA A 36 25.69 11.65 -1.09
CA ALA A 36 24.74 11.48 0.02
C ALA A 36 23.46 12.29 -0.24
N GLY A 37 22.29 11.65 -0.05
CA GLY A 37 20.98 12.27 -0.28
C GLY A 37 20.59 12.49 -1.75
N SER A 38 21.42 12.11 -2.72
CA SER A 38 21.13 12.42 -4.13
C SER A 38 20.09 11.50 -4.78
N LEU A 39 19.74 10.37 -4.15
CA LEU A 39 18.86 9.35 -4.72
C LEU A 39 17.76 8.98 -3.72
N LEU A 40 16.52 8.91 -4.20
CA LEU A 40 15.37 8.40 -3.45
C LEU A 40 14.57 7.43 -4.33
N ALA A 41 14.17 6.28 -3.78
CA ALA A 41 13.35 5.33 -4.52
C ALA A 41 11.96 5.90 -4.84
N TYR A 42 11.50 5.71 -6.07
CA TYR A 42 10.13 6.00 -6.49
C TYR A 42 9.44 4.73 -6.98
N GLY A 43 8.33 4.38 -6.31
CA GLY A 43 7.46 3.27 -6.69
C GLY A 43 6.42 3.71 -7.73
N ASN A 44 5.15 3.78 -7.32
CA ASN A 44 4.04 4.18 -8.21
C ASN A 44 3.33 5.48 -7.80
N GLY A 45 4.02 6.36 -7.06
CA GLY A 45 3.52 7.71 -6.76
C GLY A 45 2.23 7.78 -5.96
N ARG A 46 1.88 6.75 -5.16
CA ARG A 46 0.61 6.68 -4.41
C ARG A 46 0.62 7.37 -3.05
N SER A 47 1.79 7.81 -2.58
CA SER A 47 1.88 8.72 -1.44
C SER A 47 1.24 10.07 -1.80
N TYR A 48 0.54 10.67 -0.84
CA TYR A 48 -0.15 11.95 -1.07
C TYR A 48 0.81 13.15 -1.02
N GLY A 49 1.75 13.12 -0.08
CA GLY A 49 2.77 14.15 0.11
C GLY A 49 4.06 13.88 -0.64
N ASP A 50 5.16 14.41 -0.12
CA ASP A 50 6.47 14.47 -0.76
C ASP A 50 7.40 13.30 -0.40
N SER A 51 6.93 12.28 0.32
CA SER A 51 7.76 11.15 0.75
C SER A 51 8.37 10.33 -0.41
N CYS A 52 7.88 10.50 -1.64
CA CYS A 52 8.44 9.91 -2.85
C CYS A 52 9.16 10.93 -3.75
N GLN A 53 9.46 12.13 -3.25
CA GLN A 53 10.03 13.24 -4.01
C GLN A 53 11.42 13.61 -3.47
N ASN A 54 12.32 14.02 -4.36
CA ASN A 54 13.66 14.49 -3.98
C ASN A 54 14.08 15.69 -4.83
N ASP A 55 13.80 16.90 -4.36
CA ASP A 55 14.13 18.14 -5.09
C ASP A 55 15.65 18.43 -5.09
N ALA A 56 16.37 17.97 -4.06
CA ALA A 56 17.82 18.13 -3.96
C ALA A 56 18.61 17.14 -4.83
N GLY A 57 17.94 16.13 -5.41
CA GLY A 57 18.58 15.02 -6.12
C GLY A 57 17.74 14.49 -7.26
N MET A 58 17.63 13.16 -7.33
CA MET A 58 16.88 12.44 -8.34
C MET A 58 16.02 11.38 -7.66
N VAL A 59 14.89 11.07 -8.28
CA VAL A 59 14.10 9.89 -7.95
C VAL A 59 14.53 8.70 -8.82
N VAL A 60 14.52 7.49 -8.25
CA VAL A 60 14.89 6.26 -8.93
C VAL A 60 13.61 5.53 -9.35
N ASP A 61 13.35 5.34 -10.65
CA ASP A 61 12.17 4.60 -11.12
C ASP A 61 12.36 3.10 -10.84
N MET A 62 11.76 2.61 -9.75
CA MET A 62 11.92 1.23 -9.32
C MET A 62 10.97 0.26 -10.04
N ARG A 63 9.92 0.76 -10.71
CA ARG A 63 8.87 -0.09 -11.33
C ARG A 63 9.39 -1.07 -12.38
N PRO A 64 10.45 -0.80 -13.16
CA PRO A 64 11.00 -1.80 -14.08
C PRO A 64 11.58 -3.04 -13.37
N LEU A 65 11.94 -2.94 -12.08
CA LEU A 65 12.32 -4.09 -11.24
C LEU A 65 11.04 -4.73 -10.68
N ASN A 66 10.33 -5.53 -11.47
CA ASN A 66 9.01 -6.06 -11.11
C ASN A 66 8.86 -7.58 -11.21
N ARG A 67 9.95 -8.34 -11.23
CA ARG A 67 9.88 -9.79 -11.35
C ARG A 67 9.42 -10.44 -10.05
N ILE A 68 8.40 -11.30 -10.14
CA ILE A 68 8.11 -12.31 -9.11
C ILE A 68 9.18 -13.41 -9.26
N ARG A 69 10.00 -13.58 -8.22
CA ARG A 69 11.21 -14.42 -8.26
C ARG A 69 10.90 -15.86 -7.87
N SER A 70 10.10 -16.05 -6.84
CA SER A 70 9.71 -17.37 -6.36
C SER A 70 8.42 -17.29 -5.54
N PHE A 71 7.72 -18.41 -5.47
CA PHE A 71 6.59 -18.58 -4.57
C PHE A 71 6.52 -20.03 -4.09
N ASN A 72 6.48 -20.21 -2.78
CA ASN A 72 6.32 -21.51 -2.16
C ASN A 72 4.88 -21.63 -1.65
N ALA A 73 4.06 -22.43 -2.34
CA ALA A 73 2.64 -22.60 -2.02
C ALA A 73 2.39 -23.45 -0.75
N GLU A 74 3.39 -24.17 -0.23
CA GLU A 74 3.28 -24.89 1.04
C GLU A 74 3.39 -23.92 2.21
N THR A 75 4.38 -23.02 2.14
CA THR A 75 4.65 -22.03 3.19
C THR A 75 3.92 -20.72 2.99
N GLY A 76 3.48 -20.38 1.78
CA GLY A 76 2.90 -19.08 1.46
C GLY A 76 3.91 -17.93 1.34
N VAL A 77 5.21 -18.22 1.25
CA VAL A 77 6.24 -17.18 1.09
C VAL A 77 6.43 -16.86 -0.38
N LEU A 78 6.31 -15.58 -0.73
CA LEU A 78 6.55 -15.04 -2.07
C LEU A 78 7.76 -14.09 -2.04
N GLU A 79 8.71 -14.27 -2.96
CA GLU A 79 9.79 -13.29 -3.19
C GLU A 79 9.57 -12.56 -4.51
N ALA A 80 9.68 -11.23 -4.49
CA ALA A 80 9.59 -10.40 -5.68
C ALA A 80 10.53 -9.19 -5.61
N ASP A 81 10.78 -8.60 -6.77
CA ASP A 81 11.47 -7.33 -6.87
C ASP A 81 10.63 -6.19 -6.24
N ALA A 82 11.31 -5.16 -5.73
CA ALA A 82 10.66 -4.08 -5.00
C ALA A 82 9.69 -3.22 -5.84
N GLY A 83 9.84 -3.22 -7.16
CA GLY A 83 8.95 -2.51 -8.09
C GLY A 83 7.69 -3.28 -8.47
N THR A 84 7.54 -4.56 -8.10
CA THR A 84 6.33 -5.34 -8.39
C THR A 84 5.12 -4.70 -7.73
N LEU A 85 4.02 -4.53 -8.48
CA LEU A 85 2.77 -3.99 -7.94
C LEU A 85 2.04 -5.04 -7.12
N LEU A 86 1.32 -4.58 -6.09
CA LEU A 86 0.48 -5.47 -5.28
C LEU A 86 -0.63 -6.13 -6.11
N CYS A 87 -1.18 -5.46 -7.13
CA CYS A 87 -2.13 -6.08 -8.06
C CYS A 87 -1.54 -7.29 -8.79
N ASP A 88 -0.26 -7.22 -9.17
CA ASP A 88 0.43 -8.32 -9.87
C ASP A 88 0.69 -9.48 -8.90
N ILE A 89 1.06 -9.17 -7.65
CA ILE A 89 1.22 -10.17 -6.57
C ILE A 89 -0.11 -10.86 -6.29
N ILE A 90 -1.21 -10.10 -6.19
CA ILE A 90 -2.56 -10.65 -5.97
C ILE A 90 -2.94 -11.56 -7.14
N ALA A 91 -2.80 -11.10 -8.38
CA ALA A 91 -3.12 -11.87 -9.57
C ALA A 91 -2.30 -13.17 -9.68
N TYR A 92 -1.02 -13.13 -9.30
CA TYR A 92 -0.15 -14.29 -9.32
C TYR A 92 -0.49 -15.30 -8.21
N ALA A 93 -0.78 -14.82 -6.99
CA ALA A 93 -1.01 -15.68 -5.83
C ALA A 93 -2.44 -16.25 -5.76
N ALA A 94 -3.42 -15.57 -6.37
CA ALA A 94 -4.83 -15.94 -6.29
C ALA A 94 -5.13 -17.40 -6.71
N PRO A 95 -4.58 -17.93 -7.82
CA PRO A 95 -4.85 -19.31 -8.25
C PRO A 95 -4.38 -20.37 -7.26
N TYR A 96 -3.48 -20.00 -6.34
CA TYR A 96 -2.95 -20.89 -5.31
C TYR A 96 -3.71 -20.76 -3.97
N GLY A 97 -4.76 -19.94 -3.91
CA GLY A 97 -5.52 -19.68 -2.69
C GLY A 97 -4.77 -18.80 -1.69
N PHE A 98 -3.98 -17.84 -2.18
CA PHE A 98 -3.24 -16.90 -1.35
C PHE A 98 -3.58 -15.45 -1.66
N PHE A 99 -3.54 -14.62 -0.62
CA PHE A 99 -3.80 -13.19 -0.67
C PHE A 99 -2.76 -12.46 0.20
N PRO A 100 -2.34 -11.22 -0.14
CA PRO A 100 -1.49 -10.45 0.75
C PRO A 100 -2.16 -10.25 2.11
N ALA A 101 -1.40 -10.46 3.20
CA ALA A 101 -1.93 -10.34 4.54
C ALA A 101 -2.39 -8.90 4.87
N VAL A 102 -1.82 -7.89 4.19
CA VAL A 102 -2.20 -6.48 4.31
C VAL A 102 -2.33 -5.87 2.92
N VAL A 103 -3.48 -5.26 2.64
CA VAL A 103 -3.75 -4.52 1.40
C VAL A 103 -4.27 -3.12 1.76
N PRO A 104 -3.60 -2.03 1.29
CA PRO A 104 -4.08 -0.69 1.52
C PRO A 104 -5.29 -0.36 0.62
N GLY A 105 -5.86 0.83 0.74
CA GLY A 105 -7.04 1.25 -0.03
C GLY A 105 -6.87 1.23 -1.57
N THR A 106 -5.67 0.97 -2.09
CA THR A 106 -5.42 0.74 -3.51
C THR A 106 -4.37 -0.35 -3.72
N GLN A 107 -4.62 -1.26 -4.66
CA GLN A 107 -3.66 -2.30 -5.08
C GLN A 107 -2.53 -1.78 -5.97
N PHE A 108 -2.56 -0.52 -6.40
CA PHE A 108 -1.59 0.06 -7.33
C PHE A 108 -0.34 0.62 -6.63
N VAL A 109 0.05 0.05 -5.50
CA VAL A 109 1.32 0.35 -4.81
C VAL A 109 2.35 -0.73 -5.15
N THR A 110 3.63 -0.35 -5.18
CA THR A 110 4.76 -1.29 -5.36
C THR A 110 5.11 -1.96 -4.03
N LEU A 111 5.66 -3.17 -4.05
CA LEU A 111 6.15 -3.91 -2.87
C LEU A 111 7.10 -3.07 -2.00
N GLY A 112 8.12 -2.45 -2.59
CA GLY A 112 9.07 -1.60 -1.88
C GLY A 112 8.42 -0.36 -1.27
N GLY A 113 7.43 0.22 -1.97
CA GLY A 113 6.64 1.33 -1.46
C GLY A 113 5.75 0.93 -0.27
N ALA A 114 5.16 -0.26 -0.31
CA ALA A 114 4.37 -0.81 0.81
C ALA A 114 5.22 -1.01 2.06
N ILE A 115 6.45 -1.53 1.90
CA ILE A 115 7.42 -1.72 2.99
C ILE A 115 7.93 -0.38 3.51
N ALA A 116 8.35 0.52 2.62
CA ALA A 116 8.95 1.80 3.01
C ALA A 116 7.98 2.74 3.74
N ASN A 117 6.67 2.61 3.52
CA ASN A 117 5.65 3.39 4.23
C ASN A 117 4.96 2.57 5.34
N ASP A 118 5.39 1.33 5.55
CA ASP A 118 4.76 0.35 6.44
C ASP A 118 3.22 0.38 6.40
N VAL A 119 2.67 0.24 5.19
CA VAL A 119 1.24 0.49 4.93
C VAL A 119 0.35 -0.45 5.75
N HIS A 120 -0.87 0.00 6.04
CA HIS A 120 -1.88 -0.79 6.74
C HIS A 120 -3.13 -0.99 5.87
N GLY A 121 -3.95 -1.97 6.26
CA GLY A 121 -5.22 -2.31 5.62
C GLY A 121 -6.41 -2.23 6.58
N LYS A 122 -7.58 -2.65 6.11
CA LYS A 122 -8.80 -2.75 6.94
C LYS A 122 -8.75 -3.85 8.02
N ASN A 123 -7.69 -4.66 8.04
CA ASN A 123 -7.47 -5.74 9.00
C ASN A 123 -6.29 -5.48 9.96
N HIS A 124 -5.88 -4.22 10.12
CA HIS A 124 -4.73 -3.87 10.96
C HIS A 124 -4.89 -4.38 12.40
N HIS A 125 -6.10 -4.37 12.97
CA HIS A 125 -6.39 -4.90 14.31
C HIS A 125 -6.11 -6.41 14.45
N ARG A 126 -6.07 -7.16 13.34
CA ARG A 126 -5.75 -8.61 13.31
C ARG A 126 -4.34 -8.91 12.86
N ARG A 127 -3.87 -8.18 11.85
CA ARG A 127 -2.64 -8.52 11.10
C ARG A 127 -1.50 -7.53 11.28
N GLY A 128 -1.77 -6.34 11.82
CA GLY A 128 -0.81 -5.25 11.92
C GLY A 128 -0.56 -4.58 10.56
N THR A 129 0.65 -4.09 10.38
CA THR A 129 1.10 -3.39 9.16
C THR A 129 1.73 -4.37 8.17
N PHE A 130 2.01 -3.89 6.95
CA PHE A 130 2.66 -4.69 5.91
C PHE A 130 4.02 -5.26 6.36
N GLY A 131 4.77 -4.48 7.14
CA GLY A 131 6.06 -4.84 7.71
C GLY A 131 6.02 -6.07 8.62
N CYS A 132 4.91 -6.33 9.30
CA CYS A 132 4.70 -7.53 10.12
C CYS A 132 4.78 -8.84 9.31
N HIS A 133 4.66 -8.76 7.98
CA HIS A 133 4.65 -9.91 7.09
C HIS A 133 5.86 -9.98 6.16
N VAL A 134 6.88 -9.14 6.37
CA VAL A 134 8.14 -9.19 5.63
C VAL A 134 9.06 -10.20 6.29
N GLU A 135 9.48 -11.22 5.54
CA GLU A 135 10.41 -12.27 6.01
C GLU A 135 11.87 -11.84 5.82
N ALA A 136 12.16 -11.18 4.70
CA ALA A 136 13.49 -10.65 4.39
C ALA A 136 13.41 -9.57 3.31
N LEU A 137 14.42 -8.70 3.25
CA LEU A 137 14.62 -7.75 2.17
C LEU A 137 16.09 -7.67 1.76
N THR A 138 16.32 -7.34 0.49
CA THR A 138 17.65 -7.02 -0.05
C THR A 138 17.77 -5.52 -0.18
N LEU A 139 18.71 -4.89 0.53
CA LEU A 139 18.88 -3.44 0.60
C LEU A 139 20.24 -3.03 0.04
N LEU A 140 20.27 -2.13 -0.94
CA LEU A 140 21.50 -1.46 -1.41
C LEU A 140 21.64 -0.10 -0.73
N ARG A 141 22.77 0.13 -0.07
CA ARG A 141 23.01 1.36 0.69
C ARG A 141 24.02 2.29 0.00
N SER A 142 24.17 3.49 0.55
CA SER A 142 25.10 4.53 0.09
C SER A 142 26.58 4.17 0.24
N ASP A 143 26.91 3.13 1.00
CA ASP A 143 28.27 2.55 1.06
C ASP A 143 28.57 1.60 -0.11
N GLY A 144 27.63 1.47 -1.06
CA GLY A 144 27.73 0.61 -2.23
C GLY A 144 27.54 -0.89 -1.95
N ARG A 145 27.24 -1.27 -0.70
CA ARG A 145 27.06 -2.67 -0.30
C ARG A 145 25.60 -3.07 -0.32
N THR A 146 25.37 -4.34 -0.67
CA THR A 146 24.06 -4.98 -0.60
C THR A 146 23.96 -5.79 0.69
N TYR A 147 22.90 -5.56 1.45
CA TYR A 147 22.60 -6.22 2.71
C TYR A 147 21.34 -7.07 2.57
N ARG A 148 21.42 -8.34 2.99
CA ARG A 148 20.22 -9.13 3.27
C ARG A 148 19.79 -8.81 4.70
N CYS A 149 18.58 -8.30 4.87
CA CYS A 149 18.02 -7.91 6.16
C CYS A 149 16.81 -8.78 6.47
N SER A 150 16.70 -9.25 7.71
CA SER A 150 15.61 -10.07 8.22
C SER A 150 15.46 -9.86 9.74
N PRO A 151 14.49 -10.50 10.41
CA PRO A 151 14.42 -10.49 11.86
C PRO A 151 15.67 -11.05 12.58
N THR A 152 16.52 -11.81 11.86
CA THR A 152 17.75 -12.42 12.40
C THR A 152 19.04 -11.90 11.78
N ASP A 153 18.99 -11.31 10.59
CA ASP A 153 20.15 -10.78 9.86
C ASP A 153 20.04 -9.26 9.70
N ASN A 154 21.09 -8.50 10.05
CA ASN A 154 21.07 -7.03 9.97
C ASN A 154 19.84 -6.40 10.64
N VAL A 155 19.42 -6.94 11.80
CA VAL A 155 18.13 -6.68 12.48
C VAL A 155 17.82 -5.19 12.65
N ARG A 156 18.82 -4.38 13.05
CA ARG A 156 18.64 -2.92 13.21
C ARG A 156 18.30 -2.23 11.89
N LEU A 157 18.92 -2.68 10.80
CA LEU A 157 18.70 -2.15 9.47
C LEU A 157 17.35 -2.61 8.92
N PHE A 158 16.98 -3.88 9.16
CA PHE A 158 15.66 -4.41 8.84
C PHE A 158 14.54 -3.56 9.46
N GLY A 159 14.59 -3.35 10.78
CA GLY A 159 13.60 -2.55 11.50
C GLY A 159 13.58 -1.08 11.08
N ALA A 160 14.73 -0.50 10.74
CA ALA A 160 14.80 0.89 10.27
C ALA A 160 14.32 1.07 8.81
N THR A 161 14.38 0.03 7.98
CA THR A 161 13.93 0.08 6.58
C THR A 161 12.41 -0.01 6.46
N ILE A 162 11.76 -0.83 7.29
CA ILE A 162 10.30 -0.89 7.39
C ILE A 162 9.79 0.44 7.95
N GLY A 163 8.94 1.14 7.19
CA GLY A 163 8.52 2.50 7.55
C GLY A 163 9.62 3.57 7.40
N GLY A 164 10.79 3.20 6.88
CA GLY A 164 11.96 4.10 6.75
C GLY A 164 11.90 5.07 5.57
N MET A 165 10.79 5.12 4.84
CA MET A 165 10.54 6.03 3.70
C MET A 165 11.60 5.97 2.58
N GLY A 166 12.34 4.86 2.49
CA GLY A 166 13.44 4.70 1.52
C GLY A 166 14.75 5.41 1.92
N LEU A 167 14.82 5.98 3.12
CA LEU A 167 15.99 6.74 3.60
C LEU A 167 17.15 5.87 4.09
N THR A 168 16.92 4.56 4.23
CA THR A 168 17.97 3.60 4.61
C THR A 168 18.75 3.06 3.41
N GLY A 169 18.20 3.17 2.20
CA GLY A 169 18.74 2.63 0.95
C GLY A 169 17.66 2.20 -0.05
N LEU A 170 18.07 1.65 -1.18
CA LEU A 170 17.17 1.08 -2.18
C LEU A 170 16.81 -0.36 -1.82
N ILE A 171 15.54 -0.63 -1.55
CA ILE A 171 15.04 -2.01 -1.46
C ILE A 171 15.04 -2.58 -2.89
N LEU A 172 15.78 -3.67 -3.12
CA LEU A 172 15.88 -4.32 -4.43
C LEU A 172 14.85 -5.43 -4.58
N SER A 173 14.64 -6.22 -3.53
CA SER A 173 13.65 -7.29 -3.45
C SER A 173 13.23 -7.53 -2.01
N ALA A 174 12.09 -8.20 -1.83
CA ALA A 174 11.64 -8.67 -0.54
C ALA A 174 10.91 -10.00 -0.64
N SER A 175 10.99 -10.78 0.44
CA SER A 175 10.18 -11.97 0.67
C SER A 175 9.08 -11.61 1.66
N ILE A 176 7.83 -11.91 1.32
CA ILE A 176 6.66 -11.65 2.15
C ILE A 176 5.86 -12.94 2.40
N LYS A 177 5.26 -13.02 3.58
CA LYS A 177 4.33 -14.09 3.95
C LYS A 177 2.91 -13.71 3.51
N LEU A 178 2.33 -14.51 2.62
CA LEU A 178 0.94 -14.36 2.20
C LEU A 178 0.01 -15.14 3.13
N LEU A 179 -1.26 -14.70 3.19
CA LEU A 179 -2.35 -15.38 3.88
C LEU A 179 -2.96 -16.43 2.97
N ARG A 180 -3.11 -17.67 3.46
CA ARG A 180 -3.95 -18.67 2.78
C ARG A 180 -5.41 -18.32 3.01
N VAL A 181 -6.19 -18.24 1.94
CA VAL A 181 -7.61 -17.86 1.99
C VAL A 181 -8.47 -18.87 1.23
N PRO A 182 -9.69 -19.15 1.71
CA PRO A 182 -10.62 -20.07 1.03
C PRO A 182 -11.11 -19.52 -0.30
N SER A 183 -11.18 -18.19 -0.46
CA SER A 183 -11.42 -17.50 -1.72
C SER A 183 -10.98 -16.03 -1.62
N LEU A 184 -10.92 -15.32 -2.75
CA LEU A 184 -10.63 -13.88 -2.78
C LEU A 184 -11.90 -13.02 -2.59
N ASP A 185 -13.07 -13.63 -2.64
CA ASP A 185 -14.33 -12.93 -2.42
C ASP A 185 -14.50 -12.60 -0.93
N ILE A 186 -15.06 -11.43 -0.63
CA ILE A 186 -15.29 -10.96 0.72
C ILE A 186 -16.79 -10.93 1.01
N MET A 187 -17.20 -11.65 2.06
CA MET A 187 -18.54 -11.51 2.63
C MET A 187 -18.57 -10.24 3.48
N GLU A 188 -19.09 -9.16 2.90
CA GLU A 188 -19.20 -7.87 3.59
C GLU A 188 -20.56 -7.74 4.32
N LYS A 189 -20.52 -7.15 5.52
CA LYS A 189 -21.71 -6.68 6.24
C LYS A 189 -21.56 -5.19 6.52
N ALA A 190 -22.56 -4.42 6.12
CA ALA A 190 -22.70 -3.01 6.46
C ALA A 190 -23.68 -2.86 7.63
N THR A 191 -23.21 -2.33 8.76
CA THR A 191 -24.02 -2.04 9.95
C THR A 191 -24.06 -0.54 10.16
N ARG A 192 -25.25 0.05 10.16
CA ARG A 192 -25.42 1.49 10.39
C ARG A 192 -25.33 1.83 11.87
N PHE A 193 -24.71 2.97 12.17
CA PHE A 193 -24.73 3.60 13.50
C PHE A 193 -25.16 5.07 13.39
N ARG A 194 -25.84 5.56 14.43
CA ARG A 194 -26.53 6.85 14.48
C ARG A 194 -25.66 7.98 15.02
N HIS A 195 -24.63 7.65 15.79
CA HIS A 195 -23.66 8.59 16.36
C HIS A 195 -22.40 7.83 16.80
N LEU A 196 -21.33 8.56 17.15
CA LEU A 196 -20.05 7.96 17.54
C LEU A 196 -20.13 7.02 18.75
N GLY A 197 -20.97 7.34 19.75
CA GLY A 197 -21.17 6.44 20.90
C GLY A 197 -21.56 5.01 20.49
N GLU A 198 -22.56 4.89 19.60
CA GLU A 198 -23.02 3.59 19.09
C GLU A 198 -21.95 2.90 18.23
N PHE A 199 -21.10 3.65 17.53
CA PHE A 199 -19.94 3.05 16.86
C PHE A 199 -18.99 2.40 17.87
N PHE A 200 -18.65 3.09 18.97
CA PHE A 200 -17.75 2.53 19.98
C PHE A 200 -18.36 1.32 20.70
N ASP A 201 -19.67 1.28 20.91
CA ASP A 201 -20.38 0.11 21.45
C ASP A 201 -20.27 -1.12 20.54
N LEU A 202 -20.12 -0.91 19.22
CA LEU A 202 -20.05 -1.98 18.20
C LEU A 202 -18.61 -2.38 17.82
N ALA A 203 -17.67 -1.44 17.89
CA ALA A 203 -16.36 -1.56 17.26
C ALA A 203 -15.54 -2.76 17.79
N GLU A 204 -15.47 -2.94 19.11
CA GLU A 204 -14.65 -4.01 19.70
C GLU A 204 -15.16 -5.40 19.32
N ALA A 205 -16.48 -5.62 19.38
CA ALA A 205 -17.09 -6.88 18.98
C ALA A 205 -16.91 -7.14 17.47
N ALA A 206 -17.01 -6.09 16.64
CA ALA A 206 -16.77 -6.18 15.21
C ALA A 206 -15.32 -6.57 14.90
N ASP A 207 -14.35 -5.95 15.56
CA ASP A 207 -12.93 -6.23 15.40
C ASP A 207 -12.60 -7.68 15.81
N GLN A 208 -13.15 -8.16 16.93
CA GLN A 208 -12.94 -9.53 17.40
C GLN A 208 -13.58 -10.59 16.50
N ALA A 209 -14.71 -10.28 15.86
CA ALA A 209 -15.46 -11.23 15.05
C ALA A 209 -15.01 -11.28 13.58
N ASN A 210 -14.24 -10.30 13.09
CA ASN A 210 -13.96 -10.16 11.66
C ASN A 210 -12.46 -10.00 11.36
N GLU A 211 -12.07 -10.47 10.18
CA GLU A 211 -10.74 -10.22 9.59
C GLU A 211 -10.61 -8.73 9.25
N TYR A 212 -11.61 -8.15 8.57
CA TYR A 212 -11.62 -6.75 8.13
C TYR A 212 -12.71 -5.95 8.85
N ALA A 213 -12.38 -4.74 9.32
CA ALA A 213 -13.31 -3.78 9.90
C ALA A 213 -12.90 -2.34 9.56
N VAL A 214 -13.84 -1.52 9.11
CA VAL A 214 -13.64 -0.08 8.88
C VAL A 214 -14.96 0.66 9.00
N ALA A 215 -14.93 1.94 9.40
CA ALA A 215 -16.11 2.78 9.41
C ALA A 215 -16.01 3.94 8.41
N TRP A 216 -17.10 4.20 7.70
CA TRP A 216 -17.34 5.48 7.03
C TRP A 216 -18.11 6.40 7.98
N ILE A 217 -17.57 7.57 8.31
CA ILE A 217 -18.14 8.51 9.28
C ILE A 217 -18.54 9.81 8.58
N ASP A 218 -19.80 10.23 8.74
CA ASP A 218 -20.33 11.50 8.25
C ASP A 218 -19.86 12.65 9.17
N GLN A 219 -18.74 13.27 8.82
CA GLN A 219 -18.18 14.42 9.54
C GLN A 219 -18.99 15.72 9.38
N LEU A 220 -20.00 15.75 8.51
CA LEU A 220 -20.87 16.91 8.32
C LEU A 220 -22.15 16.83 9.17
N ALA A 221 -22.47 15.66 9.72
CA ALA A 221 -23.62 15.50 10.60
C ALA A 221 -23.42 16.24 11.92
N GLY A 222 -24.47 16.93 12.39
CA GLY A 222 -24.49 17.64 13.67
C GLY A 222 -25.64 17.20 14.59
N GLY A 223 -25.68 17.76 15.80
CA GLY A 223 -26.70 17.45 16.80
C GLY A 223 -26.65 15.99 17.25
N HIS A 224 -27.81 15.36 17.45
CA HIS A 224 -27.93 13.96 17.88
C HIS A 224 -27.40 12.92 16.89
N GLY A 225 -27.10 13.32 15.65
CA GLY A 225 -26.53 12.46 14.61
C GLY A 225 -25.02 12.66 14.39
N LEU A 226 -24.33 13.38 15.29
CA LEU A 226 -22.91 13.71 15.15
C LEU A 226 -22.08 12.43 14.96
N GLY A 227 -21.39 12.39 13.82
CA GLY A 227 -20.56 11.27 13.42
C GLY A 227 -21.33 9.96 13.23
N ARG A 228 -22.58 10.00 12.76
CA ARG A 228 -23.26 8.81 12.21
C ARG A 228 -22.46 8.17 11.07
N GLY A 229 -22.74 6.93 10.73
CA GLY A 229 -22.02 6.27 9.66
C GLY A 229 -22.39 4.81 9.42
N LEU A 230 -21.51 4.14 8.69
CA LEU A 230 -21.58 2.72 8.37
C LEU A 230 -20.31 2.03 8.85
N LEU A 231 -20.48 0.99 9.66
CA LEU A 231 -19.43 0.05 10.02
C LEU A 231 -19.47 -1.10 9.00
N LEU A 232 -18.41 -1.22 8.22
CA LEU A 232 -18.22 -2.24 7.19
C LEU A 232 -17.28 -3.30 7.75
N THR A 233 -17.78 -4.52 7.92
CA THR A 233 -16.97 -5.68 8.33
C THR A 233 -16.92 -6.70 7.22
N GLY A 234 -15.83 -7.48 7.13
CA GLY A 234 -15.72 -8.50 6.10
C GLY A 234 -14.82 -9.66 6.48
N ASN A 235 -15.07 -10.82 5.86
CA ASN A 235 -14.23 -12.02 5.93
C ASN A 235 -14.13 -12.66 4.54
N HIS A 236 -13.06 -13.41 4.28
CA HIS A 236 -12.96 -14.22 3.07
C HIS A 236 -14.09 -15.25 3.03
N ALA A 237 -14.79 -15.34 1.90
CA ALA A 237 -15.89 -16.29 1.72
C ALA A 237 -15.36 -17.73 1.67
N GLU A 238 -16.11 -18.68 2.24
CA GLU A 238 -15.73 -20.11 2.24
C GLU A 238 -15.63 -20.70 0.83
N HIS A 239 -16.42 -20.15 -0.10
CA HIS A 239 -16.42 -20.50 -1.51
C HIS A 239 -16.42 -19.22 -2.34
N GLY A 240 -15.73 -19.21 -3.47
CA GLY A 240 -15.66 -18.04 -4.34
C GLY A 240 -14.53 -18.12 -5.36
N SER A 241 -14.19 -16.97 -5.92
CA SER A 241 -13.14 -16.82 -6.93
C SER A 241 -11.74 -17.05 -6.37
N HIS A 242 -10.91 -17.75 -7.13
CA HIS A 242 -9.44 -17.80 -7.01
C HIS A 242 -8.74 -17.04 -8.14
N ALA A 243 -9.50 -16.25 -8.90
CA ALA A 243 -8.97 -15.32 -9.86
C ALA A 243 -9.03 -13.91 -9.29
N ALA A 244 -7.94 -13.16 -9.43
CA ALA A 244 -8.03 -11.71 -9.33
C ALA A 244 -8.90 -11.24 -10.49
N ALA A 245 -10.19 -11.03 -10.24
CA ALA A 245 -11.06 -10.48 -11.25
C ALA A 245 -10.55 -9.06 -11.56
N ASN A 246 -10.27 -8.79 -12.84
CA ASN A 246 -10.39 -7.43 -13.33
C ASN A 246 -11.87 -7.09 -13.23
N ALA A 247 -12.30 -6.54 -12.10
CA ALA A 247 -13.63 -5.98 -11.98
C ALA A 247 -13.73 -4.96 -13.12
N GLY A 248 -14.42 -5.33 -14.20
CA GLY A 248 -14.59 -4.54 -15.39
C GLY A 248 -15.46 -3.34 -15.05
N THR A 249 -14.93 -2.36 -14.33
CA THR A 249 -15.63 -1.12 -14.09
C THR A 249 -15.45 -0.24 -15.32
N ARG A 250 -16.48 -0.24 -16.18
CA ARG A 250 -16.65 0.69 -17.31
C ARG A 250 -16.75 2.17 -16.90
N LEU A 251 -16.83 2.44 -15.59
CA LEU A 251 -16.84 3.79 -15.04
C LEU A 251 -15.46 4.09 -14.44
N SER A 252 -14.56 4.59 -15.29
CA SER A 252 -13.46 5.40 -14.79
C SER A 252 -13.98 6.83 -14.62
N VAL A 253 -13.53 7.56 -13.60
CA VAL A 253 -13.68 9.02 -13.55
C VAL A 253 -12.50 9.56 -14.36
N PRO A 254 -12.65 9.79 -15.67
CA PRO A 254 -11.51 9.90 -16.58
C PRO A 254 -10.88 11.30 -16.53
N VAL A 255 -11.54 12.25 -15.87
CA VAL A 255 -11.16 13.65 -15.84
C VAL A 255 -11.21 14.13 -14.40
N ARG A 256 -10.08 14.67 -13.92
CA ARG A 256 -10.07 15.44 -12.67
C ARG A 256 -10.85 16.73 -12.94
N PRO A 257 -12.00 16.94 -12.28
CA PRO A 257 -12.75 18.18 -12.48
C PRO A 257 -11.86 19.38 -12.13
N PRO A 258 -11.97 20.51 -12.86
CA PRO A 258 -11.10 21.68 -12.65
C PRO A 258 -11.38 22.42 -11.32
N PHE A 259 -12.27 21.88 -10.49
CA PHE A 259 -12.69 22.40 -9.20
C PHE A 259 -12.67 21.28 -8.15
N ASN A 260 -12.47 21.67 -6.88
CA ASN A 260 -12.49 20.74 -5.77
C ASN A 260 -13.93 20.27 -5.49
N VAL A 261 -14.18 18.98 -5.74
CA VAL A 261 -15.47 18.32 -5.46
C VAL A 261 -15.61 17.91 -3.99
N LEU A 262 -14.56 17.96 -3.18
CA LEU A 262 -14.62 17.74 -1.72
C LEU A 262 -15.10 19.00 -1.00
N ASN A 263 -16.27 19.51 -1.38
CA ASN A 263 -16.93 20.65 -0.75
C ASN A 263 -18.18 20.20 0.03
N ARG A 264 -18.68 21.05 0.94
CA ARG A 264 -19.80 20.69 1.83
C ARG A 264 -21.06 20.24 1.09
N PRO A 265 -21.54 20.93 0.03
CA PRO A 265 -22.73 20.48 -0.71
C PRO A 265 -22.57 19.08 -1.31
N PHE A 266 -21.45 18.81 -1.98
CA PHE A 266 -21.18 17.50 -2.58
C PHE A 266 -21.07 16.41 -1.52
N LEU A 267 -20.30 16.64 -0.46
CA LEU A 267 -20.15 15.69 0.65
C LEU A 267 -21.48 15.44 1.37
N THR A 268 -22.34 16.44 1.49
CA THR A 268 -23.69 16.27 2.06
C THR A 268 -24.55 15.36 1.20
N ALA A 269 -24.56 15.57 -0.12
CA ALA A 269 -25.30 14.72 -1.06
C ALA A 269 -24.73 13.29 -1.11
N PHE A 270 -23.40 13.16 -1.11
CA PHE A 270 -22.71 11.88 -1.07
C PHE A 270 -23.03 11.10 0.22
N ASN A 271 -22.93 11.75 1.38
CA ASN A 271 -23.28 11.12 2.67
C ASN A 271 -24.77 10.78 2.78
N ALA A 272 -25.65 11.52 2.08
CA ALA A 272 -27.07 11.16 2.00
C ALA A 272 -27.31 9.89 1.17
N ALA A 273 -26.47 9.61 0.16
CA ALA A 273 -26.54 8.39 -0.65
C ALA A 273 -25.98 7.15 0.08
N TYR A 274 -25.08 7.34 1.05
CA TYR A 274 -24.50 6.29 1.90
C TYR A 274 -25.34 6.00 3.18
N ARG A 275 -26.67 6.20 3.13
CA ARG A 275 -27.59 6.06 4.29
C ARG A 275 -28.23 4.69 4.45
#